data_AF-A0A2T3CC09-F1
#
_entry.id   AF-A0A2T3CC09-F1
#
_cell.length_a   1.000
_cell.length_b   1.000
_cell.length_c   1.000
_cell.angle_alpha   90.00
_cell.angle_beta   90.00
_cell.angle_gamma   90.00
#
_symmetry.space_group_name_H-M   'P 1'
#
loop_
_entity.id
_entity.type
_entity.pdbx_description
1 polymer ?
#
loop_
_entity_poly.entity_id
_entity_poly.type
_entity_poly.pdbx_seq_one_letter_code
_entity_poly.pdbx_strand_id
1 'polypeptide(L)'
;MSNQQHFFRFLQERIGLDVASVGAPLVERALRQRCTALDAYDLDDYWLRLQQSTAEQQALIEAVIVPETWFFRYPESFSALAGLASQRLAELAGARPLRILSLPCSTGEEPYSIAMTLLDAGIAGNSFRVDGMDISPLSINRAEQGLYGRNSFRGSHLDFRQRHFDQSDDGHIVHERVRQQVKLQIGNVLDPALKAQAGSYDFVFCRNLLIYFDLPTQQRVFEVLKRLIHEQGVLFIGPAEGSLLARMGMRPLGVAQSFAYVRQTETEPVFNSKPLTIASLSAAPSTLPRPSPVPARKFNVIAASIASRPTAPDSSAELLVQIARLANAGSSAEAQAACTRYLQQYPPHAQAFYWLGLLSDTAGDTGEALSHYRKALYLDPQHAEALAHLAALLASQGDIAGARRLQERAARRADRESEQ
;
A
#
# COMPACT_ATOMS: atom_id res chain seq x y z
N MET A 1 -20.56 -5.38 -22.89
CA MET A 1 -19.98 -4.38 -21.95
C MET A 1 -20.99 -3.79 -20.95
N SER A 2 -22.32 -3.89 -21.11
CA SER A 2 -23.27 -3.35 -20.12
C SER A 2 -23.47 -4.22 -18.87
N ASN A 3 -23.35 -5.55 -18.94
CA ASN A 3 -23.68 -6.42 -17.79
C ASN A 3 -22.73 -6.27 -16.59
N GLN A 4 -21.48 -5.84 -16.79
CA GLN A 4 -20.52 -5.68 -15.68
C GLN A 4 -20.69 -4.36 -14.91
N GLN A 5 -21.32 -3.34 -15.52
CA GLN A 5 -21.42 -2.01 -14.92
C GLN A 5 -22.22 -2.00 -13.61
N HIS A 6 -23.21 -2.88 -13.47
CA HIS A 6 -23.99 -2.99 -12.23
C HIS A 6 -23.15 -3.52 -11.06
N PHE A 7 -22.23 -4.47 -11.31
CA PHE A 7 -21.29 -4.95 -10.31
C PHE A 7 -20.29 -3.88 -9.90
N PHE A 8 -19.79 -3.10 -10.86
CA PHE A 8 -18.86 -2.01 -10.58
C PHE A 8 -19.52 -0.94 -9.69
N ARG A 9 -20.74 -0.53 -10.04
CA ARG A 9 -21.54 0.39 -9.22
C ARG A 9 -21.80 -0.18 -7.82
N PHE A 10 -22.17 -1.46 -7.73
CA PHE A 10 -22.41 -2.12 -6.45
C PHE A 10 -21.16 -2.07 -5.54
N LEU A 11 -19.98 -2.42 -6.07
CA LEU A 11 -18.73 -2.39 -5.32
C LEU A 11 -18.33 -0.96 -4.92
N GLN A 12 -18.51 0.00 -5.82
CA GLN A 12 -18.25 1.41 -5.52
C GLN A 12 -19.19 1.93 -4.41
N GLU A 13 -20.49 1.64 -4.49
CA GLU A 13 -21.48 2.09 -3.50
C GLU A 13 -21.30 1.41 -2.14
N ARG A 14 -21.00 0.11 -2.12
CA ARG A 14 -20.86 -0.67 -0.89
C ARG A 14 -19.55 -0.42 -0.18
N ILE A 15 -18.44 -0.44 -0.90
CA ILE A 15 -17.09 -0.49 -0.31
C ILE A 15 -16.17 0.62 -0.82
N GLY A 16 -16.65 1.50 -1.69
CA GLY A 16 -15.87 2.61 -2.24
C GLY A 16 -14.92 2.24 -3.37
N LEU A 17 -14.88 0.95 -3.77
CA LEU A 17 -13.91 0.43 -4.72
C LEU A 17 -14.08 1.06 -6.11
N ASP A 18 -13.02 1.69 -6.59
CA ASP A 18 -12.94 2.18 -7.96
C ASP A 18 -12.26 1.15 -8.87
N VAL A 19 -12.99 0.74 -9.91
CA VAL A 19 -12.53 -0.28 -10.85
C VAL A 19 -11.39 0.21 -11.72
N ALA A 20 -11.31 1.51 -12.03
CA ALA A 20 -10.13 2.06 -12.71
C ALA A 20 -8.89 1.96 -11.81
N SER A 21 -9.06 2.21 -10.51
CA SER A 21 -8.01 2.08 -9.51
C SER A 21 -7.55 0.64 -9.28
N VAL A 22 -8.41 -0.39 -9.29
CA VAL A 22 -7.95 -1.79 -9.16
C VAL A 22 -7.63 -2.50 -10.48
N GLY A 23 -8.19 -2.02 -11.59
CA GLY A 23 -8.15 -2.67 -12.89
C GLY A 23 -9.33 -3.65 -13.07
N ALA A 24 -10.02 -3.52 -14.21
CA ALA A 24 -11.13 -4.40 -14.59
C ALA A 24 -10.81 -5.91 -14.50
N PRO A 25 -9.61 -6.40 -14.89
CA PRO A 25 -9.29 -7.83 -14.81
C PRO A 25 -9.43 -8.45 -13.41
N LEU A 26 -9.14 -7.68 -12.35
CA LEU A 26 -9.29 -8.17 -10.97
C LEU A 26 -10.77 -8.48 -10.67
N VAL A 27 -11.64 -7.54 -11.02
CA VAL A 27 -13.09 -7.67 -10.80
C VAL A 27 -13.67 -8.76 -11.69
N GLU A 28 -13.27 -8.84 -12.95
CA GLU A 28 -13.70 -9.91 -13.87
C GLU A 28 -13.30 -11.31 -13.39
N ARG A 29 -12.11 -11.45 -12.80
CA ARG A 29 -11.67 -12.70 -12.19
C ARG A 29 -12.53 -13.05 -10.97
N ALA A 30 -12.80 -12.08 -10.10
CA ALA A 30 -13.67 -12.26 -8.95
C ALA A 30 -15.09 -12.68 -9.37
N LEU A 31 -15.67 -12.02 -10.37
CA LEU A 31 -17.00 -12.37 -10.91
C LEU A 31 -17.00 -13.80 -11.45
N ARG A 32 -16.01 -14.19 -12.27
CA ARG A 32 -15.90 -15.57 -12.78
C ARG A 32 -15.79 -16.60 -11.66
N GLN A 33 -14.98 -16.32 -10.64
CA GLN A 33 -14.84 -17.19 -9.47
C GLN A 33 -16.18 -17.36 -8.74
N ARG A 34 -16.90 -16.26 -8.50
CA ARG A 34 -18.18 -16.29 -7.77
C ARG A 34 -19.32 -16.94 -8.58
N CYS A 35 -19.41 -16.66 -9.89
CA CYS A 35 -20.36 -17.35 -10.78
C CYS A 35 -20.15 -18.86 -10.74
N THR A 36 -18.89 -19.32 -10.82
CA THR A 36 -18.55 -20.75 -10.73
C THR A 36 -18.91 -21.34 -9.37
N ALA A 37 -18.67 -20.60 -8.28
CA ALA A 37 -18.97 -21.06 -6.92
C ALA A 37 -20.48 -21.21 -6.65
N LEU A 38 -21.33 -20.43 -7.33
CA LEU A 38 -22.79 -20.50 -7.21
C LEU A 38 -23.47 -21.31 -8.33
N ASP A 39 -22.70 -21.88 -9.26
CA ASP A 39 -23.22 -22.54 -10.45
C ASP A 39 -24.21 -21.65 -11.23
N ALA A 40 -23.86 -20.37 -11.37
CA ALA A 40 -24.67 -19.39 -12.09
C ALA A 40 -24.48 -19.55 -13.61
N TYR A 41 -25.58 -19.55 -14.36
CA TYR A 41 -25.56 -19.78 -15.81
C TYR A 41 -24.83 -18.67 -16.58
N ASP A 42 -24.99 -17.43 -16.12
CA ASP A 42 -24.35 -16.24 -16.67
C ASP A 42 -24.25 -15.13 -15.62
N LEU A 43 -23.79 -13.94 -16.03
CA LEU A 43 -23.67 -12.78 -15.15
C LEU A 43 -25.02 -12.20 -14.72
N ASP A 44 -26.09 -12.41 -15.48
CA ASP A 44 -27.41 -11.86 -15.16
C ASP A 44 -28.10 -12.72 -14.09
N ASP A 45 -28.00 -14.06 -14.18
CA ASP A 45 -28.39 -14.98 -13.11
C ASP A 45 -27.58 -14.71 -11.84
N TYR A 46 -26.27 -14.53 -11.97
CA TYR A 46 -25.42 -14.20 -10.82
C TYR A 46 -25.82 -12.86 -10.17
N TRP A 47 -26.13 -11.83 -10.97
CA TRP A 47 -26.59 -10.55 -10.46
C TRP A 47 -27.88 -10.69 -9.64
N LEU A 48 -28.86 -11.45 -10.13
CA LEU A 48 -30.13 -11.68 -9.41
C LEU A 48 -29.89 -12.34 -8.04
N ARG A 49 -29.01 -13.34 -7.99
CA ARG A 49 -28.64 -14.04 -6.75
C ARG A 49 -27.86 -13.15 -5.78
N LEU A 50 -26.92 -12.35 -6.30
CA LEU A 50 -26.15 -11.39 -5.52
C LEU A 50 -27.07 -10.38 -4.81
N GLN A 51 -28.09 -9.87 -5.50
CA GLN A 51 -29.02 -8.89 -4.92
C GLN A 51 -29.85 -9.45 -3.76
N GLN A 52 -30.12 -10.76 -3.77
CA GLN A 52 -30.97 -11.44 -2.78
C GLN A 52 -30.18 -12.00 -1.58
N SER A 53 -28.85 -12.06 -1.65
CA SER A 53 -28.02 -12.70 -0.63
C SER A 53 -26.93 -11.76 -0.09
N THR A 54 -27.07 -11.36 1.17
CA THR A 54 -26.02 -10.60 1.88
C THR A 54 -24.74 -11.39 2.03
N ALA A 55 -24.84 -12.71 2.19
CA ALA A 55 -23.68 -13.60 2.24
C ALA A 55 -22.91 -13.60 0.91
N GLU A 56 -23.62 -13.63 -0.23
CA GLU A 56 -22.97 -13.57 -1.53
C GLU A 56 -22.37 -12.19 -1.82
N GLN A 57 -23.06 -11.12 -1.39
CA GLN A 57 -22.51 -9.77 -1.45
C GLN A 57 -21.18 -9.66 -0.73
N GLN A 58 -21.09 -10.22 0.49
CA GLN A 58 -19.83 -10.28 1.22
C GLN A 58 -18.81 -11.15 0.49
N ALA A 59 -19.21 -12.31 -0.05
CA ALA A 59 -18.29 -13.19 -0.76
C ALA A 59 -17.70 -12.57 -2.03
N LEU A 60 -18.46 -11.72 -2.74
CA LEU A 60 -17.95 -10.92 -3.85
C LEU A 60 -16.96 -9.86 -3.37
N ILE A 61 -17.25 -9.18 -2.25
CA ILE A 61 -16.32 -8.22 -1.61
C ILE A 61 -15.00 -8.93 -1.27
N GLU A 62 -15.05 -10.10 -0.62
CA GLU A 62 -13.84 -10.91 -0.32
C GLU A 62 -13.02 -11.24 -1.57
N ALA A 63 -13.67 -11.47 -2.70
CA ALA A 63 -12.99 -11.84 -3.93
C ALA A 63 -12.28 -10.66 -4.62
N VAL A 64 -12.66 -9.41 -4.32
CA VAL A 64 -12.08 -8.20 -4.94
C VAL A 64 -11.09 -7.45 -4.05
N ILE A 65 -11.15 -7.64 -2.72
CA ILE A 65 -10.20 -7.00 -1.80
C ILE A 65 -8.81 -7.65 -1.88
N VAL A 66 -7.79 -6.88 -1.49
CA VAL A 66 -6.39 -7.32 -1.47
C VAL A 66 -5.87 -7.27 -0.02
N PRO A 67 -5.89 -8.39 0.72
CA PRO A 67 -5.52 -8.42 2.14
C PRO A 67 -4.00 -8.50 2.35
N GLU A 68 -3.23 -7.65 1.67
CA GLU A 68 -1.77 -7.68 1.80
C GLU A 68 -1.29 -6.80 2.95
N THR A 69 -0.73 -7.43 3.97
CA THR A 69 -0.16 -6.77 5.14
C THR A 69 0.99 -7.60 5.73
N TRP A 70 1.80 -6.97 6.58
CA TRP A 70 2.88 -7.60 7.33
C TRP A 70 3.26 -6.76 8.55
N PHE A 71 3.90 -7.39 9.53
CA PHE A 71 4.30 -6.71 10.77
C PHE A 71 5.28 -5.58 10.51
N PHE A 72 5.10 -4.47 11.23
CA PHE A 72 5.94 -3.28 11.15
C PHE A 72 6.14 -2.72 9.73
N ARG A 73 5.12 -2.85 8.86
CA ARG A 73 5.08 -2.19 7.55
C ARG A 73 5.27 -0.68 7.75
N TYR A 74 6.35 -0.11 7.20
CA TYR A 74 6.82 1.26 7.46
C TYR A 74 7.27 1.46 8.93
N PRO A 75 8.44 0.93 9.32
CA PRO A 75 8.90 0.94 10.71
C PRO A 75 9.02 2.35 11.32
N GLU A 76 9.33 3.35 10.50
CA GLU A 76 9.47 4.75 10.93
C GLU A 76 8.16 5.35 11.47
N SER A 77 6.99 4.88 10.98
CA SER A 77 5.69 5.26 11.53
C SER A 77 5.53 4.81 12.98
N PHE A 78 6.01 3.60 13.31
CA PHE A 78 5.94 3.05 14.67
C PHE A 78 6.95 3.71 15.60
N SER A 79 8.16 4.00 15.11
CA SER A 79 9.13 4.81 15.87
C SER A 79 8.57 6.19 16.24
N ALA A 80 7.87 6.85 15.31
CA ALA A 80 7.19 8.11 15.59
C ALA A 80 6.04 7.94 16.59
N LEU A 81 5.22 6.90 16.43
CA LEU A 81 4.12 6.59 17.35
C LEU A 81 4.60 6.46 18.79
N ALA A 82 5.71 5.76 19.04
CA ALA A 82 6.24 5.57 20.39
C ALA A 82 6.50 6.90 21.12
N GLY A 83 7.16 7.85 20.45
CA GLY A 83 7.42 9.18 21.02
C GLY A 83 6.15 10.00 21.23
N LEU A 84 5.28 10.02 20.22
CA LEU A 84 4.03 10.80 20.26
C LEU A 84 3.05 10.26 21.30
N ALA A 85 2.95 8.95 21.45
CA ALA A 85 2.09 8.31 22.43
C ALA A 85 2.53 8.64 23.86
N SER A 86 3.84 8.59 24.15
CA SER A 86 4.38 8.97 25.46
C SER A 86 4.08 10.43 25.79
N GLN A 87 4.27 11.35 24.83
CA GLN A 87 3.92 12.76 25.02
C GLN A 87 2.41 12.92 25.29
N ARG A 88 1.57 12.28 24.46
CA ARG A 88 0.12 12.39 24.59
C ARG A 88 -0.40 11.82 25.91
N LEU A 89 0.18 10.72 26.38
CA LEU A 89 -0.18 10.11 27.65
C LEU A 89 0.16 11.04 28.83
N ALA A 90 1.30 11.74 28.77
CA ALA A 90 1.66 12.74 29.77
C ALA A 90 0.67 13.90 29.80
N GLU A 91 0.25 14.40 28.62
CA GLU A 91 -0.79 15.45 28.51
C GLU A 91 -2.14 15.00 29.08
N LEU A 92 -2.51 13.74 28.89
CA LEU A 92 -3.76 13.19 29.43
C LEU A 92 -3.73 13.02 30.96
N ALA A 93 -2.55 12.98 31.58
CA ALA A 93 -2.35 12.90 33.03
C ALA A 93 -3.23 11.85 33.74
N GLY A 94 -3.46 10.70 33.08
CA GLY A 94 -4.28 9.60 33.61
C GLY A 94 -5.80 9.78 33.49
N ALA A 95 -6.30 10.84 32.84
CA ALA A 95 -7.74 11.08 32.67
C ALA A 95 -8.46 9.96 31.92
N ARG A 96 -7.79 9.36 30.93
CA ARG A 96 -8.27 8.19 30.17
C ARG A 96 -7.09 7.49 29.48
N PRO A 97 -7.24 6.22 29.06
CA PRO A 97 -6.26 5.56 28.21
C PRO A 97 -6.18 6.24 26.82
N LEU A 98 -5.02 6.08 26.18
CA LEU A 98 -4.83 6.37 24.76
C LEU A 98 -5.74 5.48 23.92
N ARG A 99 -6.32 6.05 22.87
CA ARG A 99 -7.13 5.31 21.92
C ARG A 99 -6.52 5.39 20.54
N ILE A 100 -6.26 4.22 19.95
CA ILE A 100 -5.68 4.08 18.63
C ILE A 100 -6.64 3.30 17.74
N LEU A 101 -6.81 3.72 16.49
CA LEU A 101 -7.56 2.99 15.47
C LEU A 101 -6.62 2.53 14.36
N SER A 102 -6.77 1.28 13.90
CA SER A 102 -6.21 0.77 12.65
C SER A 102 -7.37 0.39 11.73
N LEU A 103 -7.50 1.10 10.61
CA LEU A 103 -8.62 0.96 9.66
C LEU A 103 -8.11 1.28 8.25
N PRO A 104 -7.97 0.30 7.34
CA PRO A 104 -8.29 -1.13 7.52
C PRO A 104 -7.17 -1.85 8.26
N CYS A 105 -7.49 -2.89 9.04
CA CYS A 105 -6.50 -3.67 9.78
C CYS A 105 -6.09 -4.99 9.11
N SER A 106 -6.79 -5.42 8.06
CA SER A 106 -6.57 -6.67 7.34
C SER A 106 -6.46 -7.87 8.30
N THR A 107 -5.43 -8.71 8.17
CA THR A 107 -5.20 -9.90 9.00
C THR A 107 -4.56 -9.59 10.36
N GLY A 108 -4.53 -8.33 10.80
CA GLY A 108 -4.19 -7.95 12.17
C GLY A 108 -2.74 -7.57 12.44
N GLU A 109 -1.84 -7.72 11.46
CA GLU A 109 -0.43 -7.37 11.64
C GLU A 109 -0.22 -5.90 12.04
N GLU A 110 -1.00 -4.97 11.49
CA GLU A 110 -0.91 -3.54 11.83
C GLU A 110 -1.32 -3.24 13.28
N PRO A 111 -2.54 -3.57 13.76
CA PRO A 111 -2.94 -3.26 15.12
C PRO A 111 -2.07 -4.00 16.16
N TYR A 112 -1.58 -5.20 15.86
CA TYR A 112 -0.60 -5.86 16.73
C TYR A 112 0.77 -5.18 16.72
N SER A 113 1.25 -4.69 15.58
CA SER A 113 2.49 -3.88 15.54
C SER A 113 2.35 -2.60 16.38
N ILE A 114 1.18 -1.94 16.34
CA ILE A 114 0.86 -0.79 17.20
C ILE A 114 0.97 -1.18 18.68
N ALA A 115 0.27 -2.25 19.09
CA ALA A 115 0.29 -2.69 20.49
C ALA A 115 1.70 -3.08 20.96
N MET A 116 2.45 -3.82 20.15
CA MET A 116 3.85 -4.19 20.44
C MET A 116 4.73 -2.95 20.60
N THR A 117 4.58 -1.96 19.72
CA THR A 117 5.32 -0.68 19.78
C THR A 117 5.10 0.05 21.09
N LEU A 118 3.84 0.16 21.54
CA LEU A 118 3.51 0.88 22.77
C LEU A 118 4.02 0.13 24.01
N LEU A 119 3.92 -1.21 24.03
CA LEU A 119 4.48 -2.03 25.10
C LEU A 119 6.01 -1.93 25.15
N ASP A 120 6.67 -1.94 24.00
CA ASP A 120 8.13 -1.80 23.91
C ASP A 120 8.61 -0.40 24.30
N ALA A 121 7.78 0.62 24.14
CA ALA A 121 8.02 1.97 24.64
C ALA A 121 7.84 2.10 26.16
N GLY A 122 7.46 1.02 26.86
CA GLY A 122 7.23 1.01 28.30
C GLY A 122 5.86 1.55 28.73
N ILE A 123 4.93 1.76 27.79
CA ILE A 123 3.57 2.19 28.12
C ILE A 123 2.80 1.00 28.71
N ALA A 124 2.25 1.18 29.91
CA ALA A 124 1.48 0.15 30.59
C ALA A 124 0.23 -0.25 29.78
N GLY A 125 -0.09 -1.54 29.73
CA GLY A 125 -1.24 -2.05 28.94
C GLY A 125 -2.60 -1.46 29.34
N ASN A 126 -2.78 -1.03 30.59
CA ASN A 126 -4.01 -0.35 31.01
C ASN A 126 -4.12 1.11 30.54
N SER A 127 -3.05 1.66 29.97
CA SER A 127 -2.94 3.06 29.54
C SER A 127 -3.24 3.26 28.06
N PHE A 128 -3.54 2.20 27.30
CA PHE A 128 -3.94 2.32 25.90
C PHE A 128 -4.90 1.21 25.46
N ARG A 129 -5.58 1.44 24.34
CA ARG A 129 -6.36 0.43 23.60
C ARG A 129 -6.22 0.66 22.10
N VAL A 130 -6.15 -0.42 21.35
CA VAL A 130 -6.12 -0.42 19.89
C VAL A 130 -7.40 -1.03 19.36
N ASP A 131 -8.18 -0.27 18.60
CA ASP A 131 -9.31 -0.79 17.84
C ASP A 131 -8.81 -1.11 16.41
N GLY A 132 -9.01 -2.34 15.95
CA GLY A 132 -8.70 -2.77 14.58
C GLY A 132 -10.00 -3.06 13.83
N MET A 133 -10.18 -2.46 12.67
CA MET A 133 -11.39 -2.63 11.86
C MET A 133 -11.06 -3.00 10.42
N ASP A 134 -11.78 -3.98 9.89
CA ASP A 134 -11.68 -4.37 8.49
C ASP A 134 -13.04 -4.79 7.94
N ILE A 135 -13.24 -4.63 6.64
CA ILE A 135 -14.48 -5.02 5.97
C ILE A 135 -14.59 -6.55 5.80
N SER A 136 -13.48 -7.27 5.91
CA SER A 136 -13.39 -8.70 5.69
C SER A 136 -13.54 -9.50 6.99
N PRO A 137 -14.66 -10.23 7.20
CA PRO A 137 -14.79 -11.16 8.32
C PRO A 137 -13.72 -12.25 8.31
N LEU A 138 -13.24 -12.67 7.12
CA LEU A 138 -12.17 -13.66 6.99
C LEU A 138 -10.84 -13.10 7.52
N SER A 139 -10.53 -11.84 7.23
CA SER A 139 -9.32 -11.20 7.71
C SER A 139 -9.39 -10.94 9.23
N ILE A 140 -10.54 -10.49 9.73
CA ILE A 140 -10.78 -10.34 11.17
C ILE A 140 -10.64 -11.68 11.90
N ASN A 141 -11.21 -12.77 11.39
CA ASN A 141 -11.08 -14.07 12.04
C ASN A 141 -9.63 -14.57 12.08
N ARG A 142 -8.84 -14.34 11.02
CA ARG A 142 -7.40 -14.63 11.03
C ARG A 142 -6.64 -13.77 12.05
N ALA A 143 -6.97 -12.48 12.14
CA ALA A 143 -6.41 -11.59 13.13
C ALA A 143 -6.72 -12.08 14.55
N GLU A 144 -7.97 -12.49 14.83
CA GLU A 144 -8.39 -13.03 16.11
C GLU A 144 -7.64 -14.32 16.49
N GLN A 145 -7.32 -15.19 15.53
CA GLN A 145 -6.50 -16.38 15.77
C GLN A 145 -5.08 -16.02 16.22
N GLY A 146 -4.53 -14.91 15.71
CA GLY A 146 -3.20 -14.42 16.07
C GLY A 146 -2.04 -15.33 15.66
N LEU A 147 -2.27 -16.26 14.73
CA LEU A 147 -1.28 -17.20 14.19
C LEU A 147 -0.78 -16.72 12.82
N TYR A 148 0.53 -16.50 12.72
CA TYR A 148 1.15 -15.88 11.55
C TYR A 148 2.25 -16.75 10.95
N GLY A 149 2.17 -16.92 9.63
CA GLY A 149 3.18 -17.61 8.84
C GLY A 149 4.30 -16.70 8.37
N ARG A 150 5.23 -17.26 7.58
CA ARG A 150 6.44 -16.57 7.08
C ARG A 150 6.14 -15.26 6.34
N ASN A 151 5.04 -15.19 5.59
CA ASN A 151 4.73 -14.04 4.73
C ASN A 151 4.38 -12.76 5.51
N SER A 152 3.97 -12.89 6.77
CA SER A 152 3.68 -11.76 7.67
C SER A 152 4.96 -11.16 8.27
N PHE A 153 6.12 -11.81 8.10
CA PHE A 153 7.41 -11.37 8.61
C PHE A 153 8.33 -11.03 7.44
N ARG A 154 8.42 -9.73 7.10
CA ARG A 154 9.22 -9.23 5.97
C ARG A 154 10.33 -8.29 6.45
N GLY A 155 11.41 -8.22 5.69
CA GLY A 155 12.57 -7.37 5.99
C GLY A 155 13.54 -7.99 6.98
N SER A 156 14.53 -7.20 7.39
CA SER A 156 15.65 -7.64 8.25
C SER A 156 15.38 -7.50 9.76
N HIS A 157 14.45 -6.62 10.16
CA HIS A 157 14.19 -6.31 11.57
C HIS A 157 13.10 -7.21 12.14
N LEU A 158 13.47 -8.40 12.62
CA LEU A 158 12.53 -9.42 13.14
C LEU A 158 12.69 -9.71 14.63
N ASP A 159 13.51 -8.93 15.34
CA ASP A 159 13.83 -9.14 16.77
C ASP A 159 12.60 -9.04 17.68
N PHE A 160 11.56 -8.33 17.24
CA PHE A 160 10.29 -8.25 17.95
C PHE A 160 9.61 -9.62 18.12
N ARG A 161 9.90 -10.60 17.24
CA ARG A 161 9.36 -11.97 17.35
C ARG A 161 9.72 -12.61 18.68
N GLN A 162 10.98 -12.51 19.10
CA GLN A 162 11.45 -13.12 20.34
C GLN A 162 10.77 -12.52 21.58
N ARG A 163 10.28 -11.28 21.47
CA ARG A 163 9.65 -10.57 22.59
C ARG A 163 8.14 -10.77 22.64
N HIS A 164 7.49 -10.92 21.49
CA HIS A 164 6.02 -10.80 21.37
C HIS A 164 5.33 -12.03 20.76
N PHE A 165 6.06 -13.10 20.45
CA PHE A 165 5.49 -14.30 19.85
C PHE A 165 6.04 -15.60 20.46
N ASP A 166 5.14 -16.57 20.57
CA ASP A 166 5.47 -17.96 20.83
C ASP A 166 5.62 -18.70 19.49
N GLN A 167 6.59 -19.60 19.41
CA GLN A 167 6.75 -20.47 18.25
C GLN A 167 5.73 -21.62 18.31
N SER A 168 5.09 -21.91 17.18
CA SER A 168 4.15 -23.01 16.97
C SER A 168 4.55 -23.82 15.73
N ASP A 169 4.03 -25.03 15.60
CA ASP A 169 4.28 -25.90 14.43
C ASP A 169 3.83 -25.21 13.12
N ASP A 170 2.72 -24.48 13.18
CA ASP A 170 2.11 -23.81 12.03
C ASP A 170 2.52 -22.33 11.88
N GLY A 171 3.48 -21.83 12.68
CA GLY A 171 3.98 -20.45 12.57
C GLY A 171 4.30 -19.79 13.91
N HIS A 172 3.84 -18.55 14.08
CA HIS A 172 4.10 -17.74 15.27
C HIS A 172 2.79 -17.22 15.85
N ILE A 173 2.57 -17.46 17.13
CA ILE A 173 1.37 -17.03 17.84
C ILE A 173 1.69 -15.76 18.61
N VAL A 174 0.90 -14.70 18.41
CA VAL A 174 1.05 -13.44 19.14
C VAL A 174 0.80 -13.68 20.64
N HIS A 175 1.70 -13.18 21.48
CA HIS A 175 1.55 -13.26 22.94
C HIS A 175 0.23 -12.65 23.41
N GLU A 176 -0.40 -13.30 24.38
CA GLU A 176 -1.68 -12.87 24.95
C GLU A 176 -1.64 -11.43 25.49
N ARG A 177 -0.51 -11.01 26.08
CA ARG A 177 -0.31 -9.63 26.58
C ARG A 177 -0.48 -8.56 25.50
N VAL A 178 -0.19 -8.90 24.25
CA VAL A 178 -0.38 -8.01 23.08
C VAL A 178 -1.81 -8.14 22.58
N ARG A 179 -2.34 -9.37 22.49
CA ARG A 179 -3.70 -9.63 21.99
C ARG A 179 -4.78 -8.89 22.78
N GLN A 180 -4.66 -8.87 24.11
CA GLN A 180 -5.60 -8.19 24.99
C GLN A 180 -5.67 -6.66 24.80
N GLN A 181 -4.67 -6.06 24.15
CA GLN A 181 -4.67 -4.63 23.85
C GLN A 181 -5.45 -4.28 22.59
N VAL A 182 -5.77 -5.28 21.76
CA VAL A 182 -6.39 -5.10 20.45
C VAL A 182 -7.82 -5.62 20.45
N LYS A 183 -8.76 -4.74 20.13
CA LYS A 183 -10.15 -5.09 19.87
C LYS A 183 -10.39 -5.11 18.37
N LEU A 184 -10.68 -6.28 17.82
CA LEU A 184 -10.95 -6.47 16.40
C LEU A 184 -12.46 -6.41 16.13
N GLN A 185 -12.86 -5.73 15.05
CA GLN A 185 -14.26 -5.59 14.66
C GLN A 185 -14.41 -5.58 13.14
N ILE A 186 -15.50 -6.17 12.65
CA ILE A 186 -15.88 -6.01 11.25
C ILE A 186 -16.46 -4.60 11.09
N GLY A 187 -15.96 -3.84 10.10
CA GLY A 187 -16.38 -2.47 9.89
C GLY A 187 -15.97 -1.92 8.53
N ASN A 188 -16.75 -0.98 8.03
CA ASN A 188 -16.48 -0.28 6.78
C ASN A 188 -16.21 1.20 7.07
N VAL A 189 -15.16 1.76 6.48
CA VAL A 189 -14.81 3.19 6.64
C VAL A 189 -15.91 4.14 6.16
N LEU A 190 -16.79 3.66 5.27
CA LEU A 190 -17.94 4.41 4.77
C LEU A 190 -19.20 4.23 5.64
N ASP A 191 -19.15 3.41 6.69
CA ASP A 191 -20.30 3.15 7.56
C ASP A 191 -20.67 4.41 8.37
N PRO A 192 -21.93 4.89 8.29
CA PRO A 192 -22.40 5.99 9.12
C PRO A 192 -22.26 5.76 10.62
N ALA A 193 -22.22 4.51 11.10
CA ALA A 193 -22.06 4.17 12.51
C ALA A 193 -20.75 4.68 13.11
N LEU A 194 -19.69 4.85 12.30
CA LEU A 194 -18.42 5.44 12.73
C LEU A 194 -18.59 6.87 13.26
N LYS A 195 -19.66 7.58 12.89
CA LYS A 195 -19.97 8.91 13.43
C LYS A 195 -20.15 8.90 14.95
N ALA A 196 -20.60 7.79 15.54
CA ALA A 196 -20.75 7.67 16.99
C ALA A 196 -19.40 7.64 17.74
N GLN A 197 -18.29 7.47 17.03
CA GLN A 197 -16.93 7.42 17.56
C GLN A 197 -16.14 8.72 17.28
N ALA A 198 -16.83 9.80 16.91
CA ALA A 198 -16.19 11.07 16.58
C ALA A 198 -15.31 11.61 17.72
N GLY A 199 -14.11 12.08 17.36
CA GLY A 199 -13.14 12.70 18.26
C GLY A 199 -12.54 11.76 19.30
N SER A 200 -12.73 10.44 19.14
CA SER A 200 -12.42 9.48 20.20
C SER A 200 -11.02 8.88 20.13
N TYR A 201 -10.28 9.09 19.04
CA TYR A 201 -8.97 8.50 18.81
C TYR A 201 -7.84 9.53 18.84
N ASP A 202 -6.81 9.27 19.65
CA ASP A 202 -5.57 10.06 19.68
C ASP A 202 -4.70 9.78 18.45
N PHE A 203 -4.74 8.54 17.96
CA PHE A 203 -3.98 8.10 16.80
C PHE A 203 -4.89 7.27 15.88
N VAL A 204 -4.82 7.52 14.57
CA VAL A 204 -5.51 6.72 13.57
C VAL A 204 -4.51 6.30 12.50
N PHE A 205 -4.46 5.01 12.20
CA PHE A 205 -3.74 4.45 11.06
C PHE A 205 -4.77 4.11 9.99
N CYS A 206 -4.64 4.75 8.82
CA CYS A 206 -5.41 4.43 7.63
C CYS A 206 -4.44 4.40 6.46
N ARG A 207 -3.80 3.25 6.29
CA ARG A 207 -2.72 3.07 5.33
C ARG A 207 -3.18 2.13 4.23
N ASN A 208 -2.78 2.45 3.00
CA ASN A 208 -2.95 1.56 1.85
C ASN A 208 -4.41 1.20 1.53
N LEU A 209 -5.33 2.12 1.81
CA LEU A 209 -6.75 1.94 1.52
C LEU A 209 -7.24 2.93 0.47
N LEU A 210 -6.84 4.20 0.59
CA LEU A 210 -7.34 5.28 -0.27
C LEU A 210 -6.94 5.08 -1.74
N ILE A 211 -5.87 4.32 -1.99
CA ILE A 211 -5.40 3.95 -3.33
C ILE A 211 -6.41 3.13 -4.14
N TYR A 212 -7.43 2.56 -3.50
CA TYR A 212 -8.47 1.75 -4.12
C TYR A 212 -9.75 2.54 -4.44
N PHE A 213 -9.79 3.82 -4.08
CA PHE A 213 -10.98 4.66 -4.15
C PHE A 213 -10.83 5.76 -5.20
N ASP A 214 -11.95 6.15 -5.80
CA ASP A 214 -12.01 7.34 -6.65
C ASP A 214 -11.89 8.62 -5.80
N LEU A 215 -11.61 9.76 -6.45
CA LEU A 215 -11.41 11.02 -5.75
C LEU A 215 -12.62 11.44 -4.87
N PRO A 216 -13.89 11.33 -5.32
CA PRO A 216 -15.04 11.62 -4.45
C PRO A 216 -15.10 10.74 -3.20
N THR A 217 -14.82 9.43 -3.33
CA THR A 217 -14.83 8.50 -2.19
C THR A 217 -13.66 8.75 -1.26
N GLN A 218 -12.46 9.00 -1.81
CA GLN A 218 -11.30 9.45 -1.03
C GLN A 218 -11.63 10.66 -0.17
N GLN A 219 -12.32 11.65 -0.74
CA GLN A 219 -12.71 12.85 0.01
C GLN A 219 -13.69 12.54 1.15
N ARG A 220 -14.68 11.69 0.88
CA ARG A 220 -15.66 11.25 1.88
C ARG A 220 -14.99 10.50 3.03
N VAL A 221 -14.11 9.56 2.70
CA VAL A 221 -13.34 8.78 3.69
C VAL A 221 -12.47 9.70 4.52
N PHE A 222 -11.79 10.65 3.89
CA PHE A 222 -10.98 11.62 4.61
C PHE A 222 -11.79 12.43 5.64
N GLU A 223 -13.00 12.87 5.29
CA GLU A 223 -13.88 13.55 6.25
C GLU A 223 -14.30 12.66 7.42
N VAL A 224 -14.51 11.35 7.17
CA VAL A 224 -14.74 10.37 8.25
C VAL A 224 -13.51 10.27 9.16
N LEU A 225 -12.32 10.05 8.58
CA LEU A 225 -11.07 9.93 9.34
C LEU A 225 -10.80 11.18 10.17
N LYS A 226 -10.95 12.36 9.57
CA LYS A 226 -10.83 13.65 10.27
C LYS A 226 -11.74 13.64 11.49
N ARG A 227 -13.03 13.34 11.34
CA ARG A 227 -13.99 13.29 12.46
C ARG A 227 -13.65 12.27 13.53
N LEU A 228 -13.08 11.12 13.20
CA LEU A 228 -12.68 10.10 14.19
C LEU A 228 -11.50 10.55 15.05
N ILE A 229 -10.60 11.34 14.48
CA ILE A 229 -9.38 11.82 15.15
C ILE A 229 -9.72 12.98 16.09
N HIS A 230 -9.25 12.87 17.33
CA HIS A 230 -9.24 13.94 18.31
C HIS A 230 -8.56 15.21 17.74
N GLU A 231 -8.91 16.41 18.19
CA GLU A 231 -8.40 17.65 17.57
C GLU A 231 -6.86 17.75 17.55
N GLN A 232 -6.22 17.25 18.60
CA GLN A 232 -4.76 17.15 18.75
C GLN A 232 -4.20 15.77 18.34
N GLY A 233 -5.01 14.93 17.73
CA GLY A 233 -4.61 13.58 17.31
C GLY A 233 -3.82 13.55 16.02
N VAL A 234 -3.22 12.39 15.73
CA VAL A 234 -2.32 12.19 14.59
C VAL A 234 -2.86 11.09 13.67
N LEU A 235 -2.83 11.37 12.37
CA LEU A 235 -3.19 10.44 11.30
C LEU A 235 -1.92 9.87 10.65
N PHE A 236 -1.80 8.55 10.62
CA PHE A 236 -0.77 7.83 9.88
C PHE A 236 -1.36 7.24 8.60
N ILE A 237 -0.72 7.52 7.46
CA ILE A 237 -1.16 7.06 6.14
C ILE A 237 -0.04 6.36 5.37
N GLY A 238 -0.40 5.68 4.28
CA GLY A 238 0.57 5.04 3.39
C GLY A 238 1.35 6.05 2.54
N PRO A 239 2.56 5.71 2.08
CA PRO A 239 3.40 6.60 1.27
C PRO A 239 2.74 7.14 0.01
N ALA A 240 1.88 6.34 -0.63
CA ALA A 240 1.19 6.70 -1.87
C ALA A 240 0.01 7.69 -1.65
N GLU A 241 -0.38 7.92 -0.39
CA GLU A 241 -1.59 8.67 -0.02
C GLU A 241 -1.24 10.10 0.46
N GLY A 242 0.05 10.40 0.66
CA GLY A 242 0.53 11.64 1.27
C GLY A 242 0.16 12.93 0.55
N SER A 243 0.19 12.91 -0.79
CA SER A 243 -0.16 14.08 -1.61
C SER A 243 -1.64 14.44 -1.53
N LEU A 244 -2.51 13.46 -1.29
CA LEU A 244 -3.94 13.68 -1.16
C LEU A 244 -4.24 14.45 0.14
N LEU A 245 -3.68 14.00 1.27
CA LEU A 245 -3.92 14.63 2.58
C LEU A 245 -3.46 16.08 2.66
N ALA A 246 -2.33 16.41 2.03
CA ALA A 246 -1.83 17.79 1.97
C ALA A 246 -2.84 18.73 1.29
N ARG A 247 -3.56 18.25 0.27
CA ARG A 247 -4.62 19.01 -0.41
C ARG A 247 -5.90 19.12 0.40
N MET A 248 -6.05 18.31 1.44
CA MET A 248 -7.26 18.17 2.24
C MET A 248 -7.13 18.78 3.65
N GLY A 249 -6.17 19.70 3.85
CA GLY A 249 -6.05 20.47 5.10
C GLY A 249 -5.37 19.73 6.24
N MET A 250 -4.56 18.71 5.93
CA MET A 250 -3.62 18.11 6.87
C MET A 250 -2.20 18.58 6.57
N ARG A 251 -1.42 18.82 7.62
CA ARG A 251 0.01 19.11 7.49
C ARG A 251 0.84 17.90 7.94
N PRO A 252 1.94 17.57 7.27
CA PRO A 252 2.87 16.58 7.77
C PRO A 252 3.49 17.07 9.08
N LEU A 253 3.73 16.15 10.02
CA LEU A 253 4.33 16.47 11.32
C LEU A 253 5.83 16.78 11.23
N GLY A 254 6.46 16.53 10.08
CA GLY A 254 7.89 16.79 9.85
C GLY A 254 8.83 15.69 10.34
N VAL A 255 8.29 14.59 10.89
CA VAL A 255 9.10 13.39 11.21
C VAL A 255 9.37 12.62 9.92
N ALA A 256 10.65 12.44 9.59
CA ALA A 256 11.07 11.82 8.34
C ALA A 256 10.47 10.41 8.19
N GLN A 257 9.87 10.12 7.04
CA GLN A 257 9.34 8.80 6.65
C GLN A 257 8.25 8.21 7.56
N SER A 258 7.78 8.95 8.57
CA SER A 258 6.71 8.45 9.46
C SER A 258 5.32 8.48 8.82
N PHE A 259 5.15 9.32 7.80
CA PHE A 259 3.86 9.61 7.17
C PHE A 259 2.77 10.01 8.19
N ALA A 260 3.19 10.72 9.24
CA ALA A 260 2.33 11.26 10.28
C ALA A 260 1.83 12.67 9.92
N TYR A 261 0.53 12.89 10.08
CA TYR A 261 -0.17 14.12 9.71
C TYR A 261 -1.04 14.61 10.86
N VAL A 262 -1.15 15.94 11.00
CA VAL A 262 -2.02 16.60 11.96
C VAL A 262 -2.93 17.60 11.26
N ARG A 263 -4.05 17.94 11.90
CA ARG A 263 -4.96 18.97 11.38
C ARG A 263 -4.23 20.31 11.27
N GLN A 264 -4.47 21.02 10.18
CA GLN A 264 -4.02 22.40 10.04
C GLN A 264 -4.91 23.30 10.91
N THR A 265 -4.32 23.96 11.90
CA THR A 265 -4.98 25.03 12.66
C THR A 265 -4.88 26.33 11.88
N GLU A 266 -5.97 27.10 11.78
CA GLU A 266 -6.05 28.36 11.02
C GLU A 266 -5.07 29.45 11.47
N THR A 267 -4.40 29.27 12.61
CA THR A 267 -3.61 30.31 13.30
C THR A 267 -2.11 30.31 13.04
N GLU A 268 -1.53 29.36 12.29
CA GLU A 268 -0.09 29.39 12.00
C GLU A 268 0.21 29.71 10.54
N PRO A 269 1.16 30.62 10.26
CA PRO A 269 1.44 31.06 8.91
C PRO A 269 1.91 29.88 8.07
N VAL A 270 1.31 29.77 6.89
CA VAL A 270 1.85 28.96 5.79
C VAL A 270 3.33 29.31 5.67
N PHE A 271 4.22 28.34 5.90
CA PHE A 271 5.60 28.44 5.43
C PHE A 271 5.52 28.47 3.90
N ASN A 272 5.24 29.65 3.35
CA ASN A 272 5.64 30.02 2.01
C ASN A 272 7.16 29.99 2.07
N SER A 273 7.75 28.86 1.69
CA SER A 273 9.13 28.85 1.24
C SER A 273 9.18 29.81 0.05
N LYS A 274 9.49 31.08 0.31
CA LYS A 274 10.00 31.98 -0.72
C LYS A 274 11.10 31.20 -1.43
N PRO A 275 11.09 31.12 -2.77
CA PRO A 275 12.21 30.51 -3.47
C PRO A 275 13.47 31.24 -3.01
N LEU A 276 14.39 30.50 -2.39
CA LEU A 276 15.73 30.99 -2.12
C LEU A 276 16.32 31.33 -3.48
N THR A 277 16.50 32.63 -3.74
CA THR A 277 17.26 33.13 -4.87
C THR A 277 18.69 32.61 -4.69
N ILE A 278 19.03 31.52 -5.36
CA ILE A 278 20.42 31.07 -5.45
C ILE A 278 21.11 32.09 -6.33
N ALA A 279 21.95 32.94 -5.72
CA ALA A 279 22.86 33.79 -6.45
C ALA A 279 23.75 32.88 -7.34
N SER A 280 23.74 33.14 -8.65
CA SER A 280 24.55 32.39 -9.61
C SER A 280 26.03 32.64 -9.31
N LEU A 281 26.72 31.65 -8.74
CA LEU A 281 28.17 31.61 -8.77
C LEU A 281 28.58 31.12 -10.16
N SER A 282 29.07 32.06 -10.97
CA SER A 282 29.74 31.77 -12.25
C SER A 282 30.99 30.94 -11.96
N ALA A 283 31.00 29.68 -12.38
CA ALA A 283 32.17 28.82 -12.35
C ALA A 283 32.76 28.73 -13.77
N ALA A 284 34.05 29.04 -13.88
CA ALA A 284 34.84 28.93 -15.11
C ALA A 284 34.99 27.46 -15.55
N PRO A 285 35.15 27.18 -16.86
CA PRO A 285 35.24 25.83 -17.38
C PRO A 285 36.60 25.20 -17.07
N SER A 286 36.60 24.03 -16.41
CA SER A 286 37.75 23.14 -16.34
C SER A 286 37.53 21.95 -17.29
N THR A 287 38.48 21.74 -18.19
CA THR A 287 38.49 20.67 -19.17
C THR A 287 39.11 19.41 -18.56
N LEU A 288 38.36 18.31 -18.52
CA LEU A 288 38.91 16.97 -18.31
C LEU A 288 38.73 16.13 -19.58
N PRO A 289 39.73 15.31 -19.97
CA PRO A 289 39.72 14.57 -21.22
C PRO A 289 38.85 13.31 -21.18
N ARG A 290 38.25 13.02 -22.34
CA ARG A 290 37.35 11.90 -22.62
C ARG A 290 38.14 10.59 -22.81
N PRO A 291 37.75 9.45 -22.20
CA PRO A 291 38.36 8.17 -22.53
C PRO A 291 37.77 7.57 -23.82
N SER A 292 38.62 6.87 -24.58
CA SER A 292 38.34 6.19 -25.85
C SER A 292 37.60 4.85 -25.66
N PRO A 293 36.87 4.34 -26.68
CA PRO A 293 36.11 3.10 -26.59
C PRO A 293 37.00 1.85 -26.75
N VAL A 294 36.75 0.81 -25.94
CA VAL A 294 37.36 -0.52 -26.04
C VAL A 294 36.40 -1.47 -26.78
N PRO A 295 36.87 -2.33 -27.71
CA PRO A 295 36.01 -3.20 -28.52
C PRO A 295 35.53 -4.46 -27.79
N ALA A 296 34.34 -4.92 -28.18
CA ALA A 296 33.65 -6.09 -27.65
C ALA A 296 34.41 -7.41 -27.93
N ARG A 297 34.62 -8.22 -26.88
CA ARG A 297 35.07 -9.62 -26.99
C ARG A 297 33.86 -10.56 -27.09
N LYS A 298 33.89 -11.42 -28.10
CA LYS A 298 32.97 -12.55 -28.29
C LYS A 298 33.35 -13.68 -27.34
N PHE A 299 32.36 -14.32 -26.71
CA PHE A 299 32.51 -15.64 -26.11
C PHE A 299 31.52 -16.61 -26.75
N ASN A 300 32.07 -17.69 -27.31
CA ASN A 300 31.32 -18.84 -27.82
C ASN A 300 31.18 -19.89 -26.72
N VAL A 301 29.91 -20.27 -26.51
CA VAL A 301 29.29 -21.56 -26.12
C VAL A 301 30.19 -22.74 -25.72
N ILE A 302 29.89 -23.38 -24.58
CA ILE A 302 29.62 -24.84 -24.49
C ILE A 302 28.47 -25.08 -23.50
N ALA A 303 27.38 -25.63 -24.02
CA ALA A 303 26.25 -26.15 -23.26
C ALA A 303 26.45 -27.64 -22.96
N ALA A 304 26.14 -28.07 -21.74
CA ALA A 304 25.93 -29.48 -21.42
C ALA A 304 24.43 -29.79 -21.47
N SER A 305 24.08 -30.72 -22.36
CA SER A 305 22.73 -31.23 -22.58
C SER A 305 22.46 -32.43 -21.66
N ILE A 306 21.30 -32.43 -20.99
CA ILE A 306 20.57 -33.64 -20.61
C ILE A 306 19.10 -33.44 -21.01
N ALA A 307 18.65 -34.27 -21.95
CA ALA A 307 17.29 -34.46 -22.45
C ALA A 307 16.37 -35.15 -21.39
N SER A 308 15.04 -35.21 -21.41
CA SER A 308 13.94 -34.61 -22.20
C SER A 308 12.61 -34.98 -21.49
N ARG A 309 11.61 -34.08 -21.52
CA ARG A 309 10.23 -34.35 -22.00
C ARG A 309 9.40 -33.05 -21.98
N PRO A 310 8.45 -32.86 -22.91
CA PRO A 310 7.80 -31.57 -23.15
C PRO A 310 6.49 -31.43 -22.35
N THR A 311 6.30 -30.29 -21.69
CA THR A 311 5.01 -29.84 -21.15
C THR A 311 4.88 -28.33 -21.37
N ALA A 312 3.65 -27.89 -21.65
CA ALA A 312 3.22 -26.56 -22.08
C ALA A 312 3.84 -25.34 -21.33
N PRO A 313 3.92 -24.15 -21.94
CA PRO A 313 4.53 -22.98 -21.33
C PRO A 313 3.55 -22.39 -20.31
N ASP A 314 3.95 -22.24 -19.04
CA ASP A 314 3.33 -21.29 -18.10
C ASP A 314 4.01 -21.37 -16.72
N SER A 315 5.21 -20.78 -16.59
CA SER A 315 5.69 -20.32 -15.29
C SER A 315 5.61 -18.78 -15.23
N SER A 316 5.15 -18.24 -14.11
CA SER A 316 4.99 -16.78 -13.92
C SER A 316 6.28 -16.01 -14.24
N ALA A 317 7.44 -16.59 -13.91
CA ALA A 317 8.76 -16.01 -14.18
C ALA A 317 9.04 -15.87 -15.69
N GLU A 318 8.70 -16.87 -16.51
CA GLU A 318 8.89 -16.81 -17.96
C GLU A 318 8.03 -15.73 -18.61
N LEU A 319 6.80 -15.55 -18.12
CA LEU A 319 5.90 -14.52 -18.62
C LEU A 319 6.40 -13.11 -18.28
N LEU A 320 6.97 -12.90 -17.09
CA LEU A 320 7.62 -11.63 -16.73
C LEU A 320 8.85 -11.34 -17.61
N VAL A 321 9.67 -12.35 -17.91
CA VAL A 321 10.81 -12.23 -18.84
C VAL A 321 10.32 -11.91 -20.26
N GLN A 322 9.22 -12.51 -20.70
CA GLN A 322 8.61 -12.21 -21.99
C GLN A 322 8.12 -10.76 -22.07
N ILE A 323 7.43 -10.27 -21.04
CA ILE A 323 6.97 -8.87 -20.95
C ILE A 323 8.14 -7.91 -21.10
N ALA A 324 9.23 -8.12 -20.35
CA ALA A 324 10.42 -7.29 -20.42
C ALA A 324 11.04 -7.30 -21.83
N ARG A 325 11.10 -8.45 -22.50
CA ARG A 325 11.61 -8.56 -23.87
C ARG A 325 10.77 -7.76 -24.87
N LEU A 326 9.44 -7.87 -24.78
CA LEU A 326 8.50 -7.16 -25.67
C LEU A 326 8.56 -5.65 -25.46
N ALA A 327 8.60 -5.19 -24.19
CA ALA A 327 8.73 -3.79 -23.86
C ALA A 327 10.05 -3.19 -24.37
N ASN A 328 11.17 -3.89 -24.17
CA ASN A 328 12.49 -3.44 -24.64
C ASN A 328 12.64 -3.46 -26.17
N ALA A 329 11.85 -4.29 -26.88
CA ALA A 329 11.81 -4.33 -28.34
C ALA A 329 10.95 -3.21 -28.97
N GLY A 330 10.25 -2.41 -28.14
CA GLY A 330 9.34 -1.36 -28.61
C GLY A 330 7.97 -1.87 -29.08
N SER A 331 7.67 -3.16 -28.86
CA SER A 331 6.36 -3.75 -29.18
C SER A 331 5.33 -3.42 -28.10
N SER A 332 4.97 -2.14 -27.94
CA SER A 332 4.17 -1.65 -26.80
C SER A 332 2.80 -2.32 -26.67
N ALA A 333 2.10 -2.57 -27.79
CA ALA A 333 0.79 -3.23 -27.78
C ALA A 333 0.87 -4.70 -27.31
N GLU A 334 1.89 -5.43 -27.76
CA GLU A 334 2.11 -6.83 -27.35
C GLU A 334 2.58 -6.93 -25.89
N ALA A 335 3.41 -5.99 -25.43
CA ALA A 335 3.85 -5.91 -24.05
C ALA A 335 2.67 -5.63 -23.09
N GLN A 336 1.77 -4.71 -23.46
CA GLN A 336 0.56 -4.42 -22.67
C GLN A 336 -0.40 -5.63 -22.62
N ALA A 337 -0.58 -6.32 -23.76
CA ALA A 337 -1.34 -7.57 -23.80
C ALA A 337 -0.72 -8.66 -22.91
N ALA A 338 0.62 -8.78 -22.90
CA ALA A 338 1.34 -9.73 -22.06
C ALA A 338 1.23 -9.40 -20.56
N CYS A 339 1.32 -8.11 -20.18
CA CYS A 339 1.05 -7.66 -18.80
C CYS A 339 -0.39 -8.00 -18.37
N THR A 340 -1.36 -7.76 -19.24
CA THR A 340 -2.77 -8.05 -18.97
C THR A 340 -2.99 -9.55 -18.79
N ARG A 341 -2.39 -10.38 -19.66
CA ARG A 341 -2.42 -11.84 -19.54
C ARG A 341 -1.80 -12.32 -18.22
N TYR A 342 -0.67 -11.73 -17.82
CA TYR A 342 -0.05 -12.04 -16.52
C TYR A 342 -1.00 -11.78 -15.36
N LEU A 343 -1.63 -10.60 -15.33
CA LEU A 343 -2.55 -10.22 -14.26
C LEU A 343 -3.87 -11.02 -14.27
N GLN A 344 -4.24 -11.62 -15.40
CA GLN A 344 -5.39 -12.53 -15.49
C GLN A 344 -5.06 -13.93 -14.94
N GLN A 345 -3.84 -14.39 -15.10
CA GLN A 345 -3.41 -15.76 -14.77
C GLN A 345 -2.74 -15.87 -13.39
N TYR A 346 -2.04 -14.83 -12.94
CA TYR A 346 -1.18 -14.86 -11.75
C TYR A 346 -1.52 -13.74 -10.75
N PRO A 347 -1.08 -13.87 -9.48
CA PRO A 347 -1.22 -12.80 -8.49
C PRO A 347 -0.56 -11.48 -8.95
N PRO A 348 -1.12 -10.32 -8.52
CA PRO A 348 -0.50 -9.01 -8.68
C PRO A 348 1.01 -9.02 -8.33
N HIS A 349 1.85 -8.52 -9.25
CA HIS A 349 3.30 -8.50 -9.08
C HIS A 349 3.86 -7.12 -9.40
N ALA A 350 4.76 -6.61 -8.56
CA ALA A 350 5.31 -5.25 -8.67
C ALA A 350 5.89 -4.98 -10.07
N GLN A 351 6.69 -5.91 -10.59
CA GLN A 351 7.30 -5.82 -11.93
C GLN A 351 6.27 -5.67 -13.06
N ALA A 352 5.13 -6.36 -12.99
CA ALA A 352 4.09 -6.27 -14.04
C ALA A 352 3.43 -4.89 -14.04
N PHE A 353 3.18 -4.33 -12.85
CA PHE A 353 2.66 -2.96 -12.71
C PHE A 353 3.68 -1.90 -13.09
N TYR A 354 4.97 -2.11 -12.83
CA TYR A 354 6.02 -1.23 -13.32
C TYR A 354 6.02 -1.16 -14.84
N TRP A 355 5.94 -2.30 -15.53
CA TRP A 355 5.89 -2.32 -17.00
C TRP A 355 4.64 -1.65 -17.55
N LEU A 356 3.47 -1.85 -16.93
CA LEU A 356 2.26 -1.10 -17.30
C LEU A 356 2.44 0.41 -17.11
N GLY A 357 3.07 0.84 -16.01
CA GLY A 357 3.36 2.25 -15.76
C GLY A 357 4.27 2.84 -16.82
N LEU A 358 5.34 2.13 -17.18
CA LEU A 358 6.26 2.56 -18.22
C LEU A 358 5.60 2.65 -19.59
N LEU A 359 4.80 1.66 -19.97
CA LEU A 359 4.09 1.66 -21.25
C LEU A 359 3.08 2.82 -21.32
N SER A 360 2.31 3.07 -20.26
CA SER A 360 1.39 4.22 -20.19
C SER A 360 2.13 5.56 -20.24
N ASP A 361 3.28 5.66 -19.60
CA ASP A 361 4.11 6.88 -19.61
C ASP A 361 4.62 7.18 -21.02
N THR A 362 5.13 6.16 -21.73
CA THR A 362 5.57 6.30 -23.13
C THR A 362 4.43 6.60 -24.10
N ALA A 363 3.19 6.20 -23.78
CA ALA A 363 2.00 6.52 -24.55
C ALA A 363 1.48 7.95 -24.30
N GLY A 364 2.01 8.65 -23.29
CA GLY A 364 1.55 9.97 -22.87
C GLY A 364 0.37 9.94 -21.88
N ASP A 365 -0.10 8.75 -21.47
CA ASP A 365 -1.19 8.56 -20.52
C ASP A 365 -0.70 8.73 -19.09
N THR A 366 -0.38 9.98 -18.74
CA THR A 366 0.32 10.34 -17.50
C THR A 366 -0.44 9.92 -16.23
N GLY A 367 -1.78 9.94 -16.27
CA GLY A 367 -2.62 9.52 -15.15
C GLY A 367 -2.53 8.02 -14.87
N GLU A 368 -2.58 7.19 -15.92
CA GLU A 368 -2.43 5.74 -15.82
C GLU A 368 -1.02 5.34 -15.40
N ALA A 369 0.00 6.02 -15.93
CA ALA A 369 1.39 5.83 -15.54
C ALA A 369 1.59 6.03 -14.03
N LEU A 370 1.07 7.14 -13.48
CA LEU A 370 1.10 7.42 -12.04
C LEU A 370 0.41 6.31 -11.22
N SER A 371 -0.77 5.87 -11.67
CA SER A 371 -1.54 4.81 -11.01
C SER A 371 -0.74 3.50 -10.95
N HIS A 372 -0.20 3.08 -12.09
CA HIS A 372 0.58 1.84 -12.20
C HIS A 372 1.90 1.88 -11.42
N TYR A 373 2.66 2.98 -11.47
CA TYR A 373 3.88 3.10 -10.65
C TYR A 373 3.56 3.08 -9.16
N ARG A 374 2.47 3.71 -8.71
CA ARG A 374 2.03 3.64 -7.31
C ARG A 374 1.66 2.22 -6.90
N LYS A 375 1.01 1.45 -7.77
CA LYS A 375 0.71 0.02 -7.54
C LYS A 375 1.98 -0.82 -7.45
N ALA A 376 2.96 -0.57 -8.31
CA ALA A 376 4.25 -1.24 -8.25
C ALA A 376 4.94 -0.98 -6.89
N LEU A 377 4.96 0.28 -6.44
CA LEU A 377 5.52 0.67 -5.14
C LEU A 377 4.68 0.24 -3.93
N TYR A 378 3.40 -0.05 -4.14
CA TYR A 378 2.55 -0.62 -3.11
C TYR A 378 2.97 -2.07 -2.80
N LEU A 379 3.16 -2.87 -3.86
CA LEU A 379 3.56 -4.27 -3.80
C LEU A 379 5.04 -4.42 -3.40
N ASP A 380 5.92 -3.57 -3.94
CA ASP A 380 7.32 -3.49 -3.56
C ASP A 380 7.74 -2.02 -3.31
N PRO A 381 7.73 -1.56 -2.04
CA PRO A 381 8.11 -0.21 -1.66
C PRO A 381 9.54 0.21 -2.00
N GLN A 382 10.41 -0.75 -2.36
CA GLN A 382 11.81 -0.52 -2.72
C GLN A 382 12.09 -0.77 -4.20
N HIS A 383 11.07 -0.96 -5.04
CA HIS A 383 11.25 -1.15 -6.48
C HIS A 383 11.92 0.08 -7.11
N ALA A 384 13.20 -0.05 -7.46
CA ALA A 384 14.06 1.07 -7.83
C ALA A 384 13.58 1.78 -9.10
N GLU A 385 13.19 1.00 -10.09
CA GLU A 385 12.75 1.47 -11.39
C GLU A 385 11.44 2.24 -11.26
N ALA A 386 10.47 1.73 -10.51
CA ALA A 386 9.21 2.43 -10.26
C ALA A 386 9.42 3.73 -9.45
N LEU A 387 10.34 3.74 -8.48
CA LEU A 387 10.70 4.96 -7.73
C LEU A 387 11.29 6.02 -8.65
N ALA A 388 12.24 5.64 -9.51
CA ALA A 388 12.92 6.55 -10.43
C ALA A 388 11.96 7.15 -11.46
N HIS A 389 11.12 6.33 -12.08
CA HIS A 389 10.18 6.78 -13.10
C HIS A 389 9.05 7.63 -12.51
N LEU A 390 8.51 7.24 -11.35
CA LEU A 390 7.53 8.06 -10.65
C LEU A 390 8.11 9.41 -10.22
N ALA A 391 9.38 9.45 -9.80
CA ALA A 391 10.04 10.71 -9.48
C ALA A 391 10.18 11.63 -10.70
N ALA A 392 10.61 11.08 -11.84
CA ALA A 392 10.71 11.83 -13.08
C ALA A 392 9.35 12.38 -13.53
N LEU A 393 8.30 11.56 -13.41
CA LEU A 393 6.94 11.92 -13.77
C LEU A 393 6.34 13.00 -12.86
N LEU A 394 6.63 12.96 -11.55
CA LEU A 394 6.25 14.03 -10.62
C LEU A 394 7.01 15.33 -10.91
N ALA A 395 8.29 15.24 -11.26
CA ALA A 395 9.09 16.41 -11.61
C ALA A 395 8.57 17.11 -12.86
N SER A 396 8.17 16.35 -13.89
CA SER A 396 7.60 16.91 -15.13
C SER A 396 6.22 17.55 -14.91
N GLN A 397 5.48 17.10 -13.90
CA GLN A 397 4.22 17.72 -13.45
C GLN A 397 4.42 18.93 -12.50
N GLY A 398 5.67 19.28 -12.16
CA GLY A 398 5.98 20.40 -11.28
C GLY A 398 6.00 20.06 -9.78
N ASP A 399 5.75 18.81 -9.38
CA ASP A 399 5.93 18.35 -8.00
C ASP A 399 7.41 17.97 -7.74
N ILE A 400 8.26 18.99 -7.74
CA ILE A 400 9.70 18.86 -7.50
C ILE A 400 9.99 18.30 -6.10
N ALA A 401 9.16 18.65 -5.10
CA ALA A 401 9.31 18.17 -3.74
C ALA A 401 9.00 16.67 -3.63
N GLY A 402 7.94 16.19 -4.28
CA GLY A 402 7.60 14.78 -4.39
C GLY A 402 8.64 13.98 -5.15
N ALA A 403 9.11 14.50 -6.29
CA ALA A 403 10.18 13.89 -7.08
C ALA A 403 11.46 13.69 -6.26
N ARG A 404 11.90 14.73 -5.54
CA ARG A 404 13.11 14.67 -4.72
C ARG A 404 13.02 13.62 -3.61
N ARG A 405 11.87 13.50 -2.93
CA ARG A 405 11.65 12.47 -1.91
C ARG A 405 11.76 11.05 -2.47
N LEU A 406 11.27 10.82 -3.68
CA LEU A 406 11.35 9.52 -4.33
C LEU A 406 12.77 9.22 -4.84
N GLN A 407 13.48 10.22 -5.36
CA GLN A 407 14.90 10.11 -5.74
C GLN A 407 15.79 9.78 -4.54
N GLU A 408 15.58 10.44 -3.41
CA GLU A 408 16.31 10.16 -2.16
C GLU A 408 16.04 8.73 -1.67
N ARG A 409 14.83 8.20 -1.87
CA ARG A 409 14.52 6.79 -1.57
C ARG A 409 15.20 5.82 -2.53
N ALA A 410 15.27 6.15 -3.82
CA ALA A 410 15.96 5.31 -4.82
C ALA A 410 17.48 5.27 -4.58
N ALA A 411 18.09 6.42 -4.27
CA ALA A 411 19.54 6.54 -4.05
C ALA A 411 20.04 5.70 -2.86
N ARG A 412 19.29 5.68 -1.75
CA ARG A 412 19.64 4.89 -0.55
C ARG A 412 19.68 3.38 -0.78
N ARG A 413 19.07 2.88 -1.86
CA ARG A 413 19.16 1.46 -2.27
C ARG A 413 20.42 1.20 -3.07
N ALA A 414 20.78 2.09 -4.00
CA ALA A 414 21.99 1.97 -4.80
C ALA A 414 23.25 1.92 -3.91
N ASP A 415 23.28 2.73 -2.84
CA ASP A 415 24.37 2.71 -1.87
C ASP A 415 24.47 1.36 -1.13
N ARG A 416 23.32 0.77 -0.73
CA ARG A 416 23.27 -0.54 -0.04
C ARG A 416 23.56 -1.74 -0.95
N GLU A 417 23.30 -1.64 -2.25
CA GLU A 417 23.66 -2.65 -3.25
C GLU A 417 25.14 -2.53 -3.67
N SER A 418 25.78 -1.37 -3.50
CA SER A 418 27.21 -1.19 -3.76
C SER A 418 28.13 -1.58 -2.59
N GLU A 419 27.56 -1.76 -1.39
CA GLU A 419 28.26 -2.20 -0.18
C GLU A 419 28.18 -3.73 0.06
N GLN A 420 27.45 -4.47 -0.79
CA GLN A 420 27.39 -5.95 -0.81
C GLN A 420 28.17 -6.49 -2.00
#